data_AF-A0A0W8DGG3-F1
#
_entry.id   AF-A0A0W8DGG3-F1
#
_cell.length_a   1.000
_cell.length_b   1.000
_cell.length_c   1.000
_cell.angle_alpha   90.00
_cell.angle_beta   90.00
_cell.angle_gamma   90.00
#
_symmetry.space_group_name_H-M   'P 1'
#
loop_
_entity.id
_entity.type
_entity.pdbx_description
1 polymer ?
#
loop_
_entity_poly.entity_id
_entity_poly.type
_entity_poly.pdbx_seq_one_letter_code
_entity_poly.pdbx_strand_id
1 'polypeptide(L)'
;MSAEYPNEWAVLTDKGYQGLEQHVRCIHPKKVTNLSPTVVQQNADVSSDRFIVENWFGGLCTMWRICADKYRWGEDLYDDIFQTCAALTNYLVGFYPLRSTNGDEYRQTQNRLIAIGRDI
;
A
#
# COMPACT_ATOMS: atom_id res chain seq x y z
N MET A 1 -14.18 12.48 11.04
CA MET A 1 -13.78 11.68 9.86
C MET A 1 -14.39 12.39 8.68
N SER A 2 -13.57 12.80 7.71
CA SER A 2 -13.99 13.77 6.71
C SER A 2 -15.06 13.18 5.80
N ALA A 3 -16.29 13.66 5.97
CA ALA A 3 -17.45 13.34 5.13
C ALA A 3 -17.37 14.01 3.74
N GLU A 4 -16.19 14.54 3.38
CA GLU A 4 -15.95 15.38 2.21
C GLU A 4 -15.76 14.55 0.92
N TYR A 5 -15.38 13.27 1.05
CA TYR A 5 -15.15 12.36 -0.10
C TYR A 5 -15.81 10.97 0.07
N PRO A 6 -17.14 10.89 0.30
CA PRO A 6 -17.81 9.65 0.69
C PRO A 6 -17.83 8.57 -0.39
N ASN A 7 -17.67 8.95 -1.67
CA ASN A 7 -17.71 8.04 -2.81
C ASN A 7 -16.32 7.67 -3.36
N GLU A 8 -15.25 8.16 -2.73
CA GLU A 8 -13.88 7.91 -3.17
C GLU A 8 -13.24 6.72 -2.45
N TRP A 9 -12.27 6.11 -3.12
CA TRP A 9 -11.41 5.08 -2.51
C TRP A 9 -10.62 5.67 -1.36
N ALA A 10 -10.55 4.96 -0.24
CA ALA A 10 -9.77 5.38 0.90
C ALA A 10 -8.31 4.91 0.78
N VAL A 11 -7.36 5.79 1.12
CA VAL A 11 -5.93 5.49 1.12
C VAL A 11 -5.49 5.00 2.51
N LEU A 12 -4.95 3.79 2.60
CA LEU A 12 -4.25 3.32 3.80
C LEU A 12 -2.91 4.03 3.92
N THR A 13 -2.75 4.90 4.92
CA THR A 13 -1.52 5.68 5.06
C THR A 13 -0.57 5.02 6.05
N ASP A 14 0.72 5.29 5.88
CA ASP A 14 1.68 5.01 6.94
C ASP A 14 1.53 6.01 8.10
N LYS A 15 1.96 5.60 9.30
CA LYS A 15 1.91 6.41 10.52
C LYS A 15 2.74 7.71 10.44
N GLY A 16 3.71 7.77 9.53
CA GLY A 16 4.51 8.97 9.24
C GLY A 16 3.81 10.00 8.36
N TYR A 17 2.81 9.59 7.58
CA TYR A 17 2.12 10.45 6.62
C TYR A 17 0.77 10.89 7.20
N GLN A 18 0.76 12.05 7.87
CA GLN A 18 -0.43 12.70 8.42
C GLN A 18 -0.72 13.98 7.63
N GLY A 19 -1.99 14.41 7.54
CA GLY A 19 -2.41 15.59 6.80
C GLY A 19 -2.93 15.31 5.39
N LEU A 20 -2.77 14.08 4.89
CA LEU A 20 -3.26 13.68 3.57
C LEU A 20 -4.79 13.65 3.50
N GLU A 21 -5.46 13.52 4.66
CA GLU A 21 -6.91 13.60 4.81
C GLU A 21 -7.54 14.93 4.35
N GLN A 22 -6.72 15.97 4.14
CA GLN A 22 -7.16 17.26 3.60
C GLN A 22 -7.39 17.22 2.08
N HIS A 23 -6.83 16.21 1.40
CA HIS A 23 -6.82 16.12 -0.06
C HIS A 23 -7.53 14.89 -0.59
N VAL A 24 -7.49 13.79 0.16
CA VAL A 24 -8.13 12.52 -0.20
C VAL A 24 -8.68 11.83 1.03
N ARG A 25 -9.61 10.90 0.83
CA ARG A 25 -10.10 10.03 1.90
C ARG A 25 -8.96 9.14 2.41
N CYS A 26 -8.62 9.22 3.69
CA CYS A 26 -7.50 8.50 4.27
C CYS A 26 -7.85 7.69 5.52
N ILE A 27 -7.12 6.60 5.70
CA ILE A 27 -7.17 5.70 6.86
C ILE A 27 -5.83 5.82 7.57
N HIS A 28 -5.78 6.69 8.58
CA HIS A 28 -4.55 6.96 9.32
C HIS A 28 -4.42 6.05 10.54
N PRO A 29 -3.27 5.38 10.73
CA PRO A 29 -2.93 4.80 12.01
C PRO A 29 -2.88 5.90 13.09
N LYS A 30 -3.55 5.70 14.22
CA LYS A 30 -3.56 6.71 15.29
C LYS A 30 -2.18 6.85 15.93
N LYS A 31 -1.71 8.09 16.07
CA LYS A 31 -0.39 8.43 16.63
C LYS A 31 -0.55 9.30 17.89
N VAL A 32 -1.06 8.70 18.98
CA VAL A 32 -1.17 9.35 20.29
C VAL A 32 -0.52 8.49 21.38
N THR A 33 -0.09 9.12 22.46
CA THR A 33 0.36 8.43 23.68
C THR A 33 -0.86 7.86 24.42
N ASN A 34 -0.78 6.61 24.88
CA ASN A 34 -1.86 5.86 25.55
C ASN A 34 -3.03 5.44 24.66
N LEU A 35 -2.75 4.66 23.62
CA LEU A 35 -3.79 3.99 22.84
C LEU A 35 -4.46 2.87 23.64
N SER A 36 -5.77 2.73 23.50
CA SER A 36 -6.47 1.53 23.99
C SER A 36 -5.98 0.29 23.22
N PRO A 37 -6.03 -0.91 23.83
CA PRO A 37 -5.63 -2.15 23.16
C PRO A 37 -6.34 -2.36 21.81
N THR A 38 -7.61 -1.96 21.71
CA THR A 38 -8.39 -2.02 20.48
C THR A 38 -7.81 -1.17 19.35
N VAL A 39 -7.35 0.04 19.65
CA VAL A 39 -6.75 0.93 18.63
C VAL A 39 -5.34 0.47 18.27
N VAL A 40 -4.59 -0.09 19.22
CA VAL A 40 -3.30 -0.72 18.92
C VAL A 40 -3.48 -1.86 17.91
N GLN A 41 -4.49 -2.71 18.12
CA GLN A 41 -4.79 -3.79 17.18
C GLN A 41 -5.22 -3.24 15.80
N GLN A 42 -6.10 -2.24 15.75
CA GLN A 42 -6.47 -1.60 14.48
C GLN A 42 -5.27 -1.03 13.72
N ASN A 43 -4.32 -0.40 14.42
CA ASN A 43 -3.09 0.09 13.79
C ASN A 43 -2.20 -1.06 13.28
N ALA A 44 -2.11 -2.17 14.01
CA ALA A 44 -1.36 -3.35 13.60
C ALA A 44 -1.99 -4.00 12.36
N ASP A 45 -3.32 -4.08 12.33
CA ASP A 45 -4.09 -4.59 11.21
C ASP A 45 -3.86 -3.73 9.95
N VAL A 46 -3.99 -2.40 10.06
CA VAL A 46 -3.67 -1.48 8.95
C VAL A 46 -2.23 -1.64 8.47
N SER A 47 -1.27 -1.79 9.39
CA SER A 47 0.14 -1.99 9.03
C SER A 47 0.35 -3.33 8.29
N SER A 48 -0.32 -4.40 8.74
CA SER A 48 -0.29 -5.71 8.08
C SER A 48 -0.91 -5.66 6.68
N ASP A 49 -1.99 -4.90 6.50
CA ASP A 49 -2.63 -4.71 5.20
C ASP A 49 -1.72 -3.96 4.22
N ARG A 50 -0.88 -3.02 4.70
CA ARG A 50 0.12 -2.33 3.87
C ARG A 50 1.32 -3.19 3.48
N PHE A 51 1.65 -4.24 4.24
CA PHE A 51 2.85 -5.06 4.01
C PHE A 51 2.88 -5.70 2.62
N ILE A 52 1.73 -5.96 1.99
CA ILE A 52 1.70 -6.47 0.61
C ILE A 52 2.28 -5.47 -0.40
N VAL A 53 2.00 -4.18 -0.20
CA VAL A 53 2.52 -3.08 -1.02
C VAL A 53 4.02 -2.94 -0.79
N GLU A 54 4.45 -2.97 0.47
CA GLU A 54 5.87 -2.91 0.85
C GLU A 54 6.67 -4.08 0.26
N ASN A 55 6.15 -5.31 0.34
CA ASN A 55 6.79 -6.49 -0.26
C ASN A 55 6.87 -6.39 -1.79
N TRP A 56 5.84 -5.84 -2.43
CA TRP A 56 5.85 -5.65 -3.88
C TRP A 56 6.93 -4.64 -4.31
N PHE A 57 7.00 -3.48 -3.65
CA PHE A 57 8.03 -2.48 -3.94
C PHE A 57 9.43 -2.96 -3.55
N GLY A 58 9.56 -3.69 -2.43
CA GLY A 58 10.81 -4.34 -2.05
C GLY A 58 11.28 -5.34 -3.10
N GLY A 59 10.36 -6.14 -3.64
CA GLY A 59 10.61 -7.04 -4.76
C GLY A 59 11.03 -6.32 -6.03
N LEU A 60 10.30 -5.27 -6.42
CA LEU A 60 10.63 -4.41 -7.56
C LEU A 60 12.06 -3.86 -7.44
N CYS A 61 12.42 -3.28 -6.30
CA CYS A 61 13.77 -2.73 -6.08
C CYS A 61 14.85 -3.83 -6.01
N THR A 62 14.51 -5.01 -5.48
CA THR A 62 15.47 -6.13 -5.42
C THR A 62 15.76 -6.70 -6.81
N MET A 63 14.75 -6.79 -7.68
CA MET A 63 14.90 -7.32 -9.05
C MET A 63 15.49 -6.30 -10.00
N TRP A 64 15.08 -5.03 -9.88
CA TRP A 64 15.38 -3.99 -10.86
C TRP A 64 16.19 -2.86 -10.22
N ARG A 65 17.52 -2.90 -10.41
CA ARG A 65 18.43 -1.85 -9.91
C ARG A 65 18.01 -0.44 -10.36
N ILE A 66 17.47 -0.31 -11.58
CA ILE A 66 17.00 0.97 -12.11
C ILE A 66 15.85 1.58 -11.30
N CYS A 67 15.04 0.74 -10.63
CA CYS A 67 13.99 1.18 -9.71
C CYS A 67 14.49 1.38 -8.27
N ALA A 68 15.63 0.77 -7.91
CA ALA A 68 16.23 0.92 -6.58
C ALA A 68 17.10 2.19 -6.46
N ASP A 69 17.76 2.58 -7.54
CA ASP A 69 18.68 3.71 -7.57
C ASP A 69 17.94 5.05 -7.72
N LYS A 70 18.57 6.13 -7.24
CA LYS A 70 18.06 7.50 -7.46
C LYS A 70 18.05 7.81 -8.95
N TYR A 71 16.85 8.01 -9.49
CA TYR A 71 16.67 8.38 -10.88
C TYR A 71 17.26 9.78 -11.15
N ARG A 72 18.13 9.91 -12.16
CA ARG A 72 18.73 11.19 -12.54
C ARG A 72 17.84 11.91 -13.55
N TRP A 73 16.74 12.51 -13.06
CA TRP A 73 15.96 13.59 -13.69
C TRP A 73 15.86 13.60 -15.24
N GLY A 74 15.60 12.44 -15.85
CA GLY A 74 15.26 12.32 -17.27
C GLY A 74 13.82 11.86 -17.42
N GLU A 75 12.86 12.74 -17.18
CA GLU A 75 11.44 12.39 -17.04
C GLU A 75 10.88 11.62 -18.25
N ASP A 76 11.40 11.87 -19.46
CA ASP A 76 10.92 11.32 -20.73
C ASP A 76 10.79 9.77 -20.75
N LEU A 77 11.62 9.07 -19.98
CA LEU A 77 11.63 7.59 -19.95
C LEU A 77 11.21 7.02 -18.60
N TYR A 78 10.93 7.85 -17.60
CA TYR A 78 10.67 7.37 -16.24
C TYR A 78 9.44 6.45 -16.20
N ASP A 79 8.35 6.89 -16.80
CA ASP A 79 7.09 6.15 -16.81
C ASP A 79 7.23 4.82 -17.56
N ASP A 80 7.86 4.83 -18.73
CA ASP A 80 8.09 3.61 -19.53
C ASP A 80 8.95 2.60 -18.76
N ILE A 81 10.03 3.06 -18.13
CA ILE A 81 10.91 2.22 -17.32
C ILE A 81 10.14 1.64 -16.13
N PHE A 82 9.45 2.49 -15.37
CA PHE A 82 8.74 2.06 -14.17
C PHE A 82 7.61 1.09 -14.51
N GLN A 83 6.79 1.40 -15.52
CA GLN A 83 5.70 0.54 -15.97
C GLN A 83 6.21 -0.81 -16.47
N THR A 84 7.32 -0.83 -17.21
CA THR A 84 7.95 -2.08 -17.68
C THR A 84 8.41 -2.92 -16.49
N CYS A 85 9.14 -2.33 -15.54
CA CYS A 85 9.59 -3.03 -14.33
C CYS A 85 8.40 -3.52 -13.48
N ALA A 86 7.34 -2.71 -13.33
CA ALA A 86 6.13 -3.09 -12.61
C ALA A 86 5.41 -4.28 -13.26
N ALA A 87 5.27 -4.27 -14.60
CA ALA A 87 4.67 -5.37 -15.35
C ALA A 87 5.45 -6.67 -15.20
N LEU A 88 6.78 -6.61 -15.29
CA LEU A 88 7.66 -7.77 -15.09
C LEU A 88 7.59 -8.28 -13.65
N THR A 89 7.57 -7.40 -12.64
CA THR A 89 7.38 -7.79 -11.24
C THR A 89 6.04 -8.50 -11.05
N ASN A 90 4.95 -7.98 -11.62
CA ASN A 90 3.63 -8.62 -11.53
C ASN A 90 3.62 -10.02 -12.13
N TYR A 91 4.30 -10.21 -13.26
CA TYR A 91 4.46 -11.53 -13.85
C TYR A 91 5.25 -12.48 -12.93
N LEU A 92 6.34 -12.00 -12.34
CA LEU A 92 7.19 -12.80 -11.44
C LEU A 92 6.50 -13.14 -10.12
N VAL A 93 5.64 -12.27 -9.59
CA VAL A 93 4.84 -12.53 -8.38
C VAL A 93 3.91 -13.74 -8.57
N GLY A 94 3.51 -14.05 -9.80
CA GLY A 94 2.77 -15.27 -10.13
C GLY A 94 3.55 -16.56 -9.87
N PHE A 95 4.89 -16.51 -9.93
CA PHE A 95 5.78 -17.65 -9.67
C PHE A 95 6.41 -17.60 -8.27
N TYR A 96 6.69 -16.40 -7.78
CA TYR A 96 7.33 -16.14 -6.49
C TYR A 96 6.40 -15.32 -5.61
N PRO A 97 5.61 -15.99 -4.77
CA PRO A 97 4.55 -15.33 -4.04
C PRO A 97 5.10 -14.35 -2.99
N LEU A 98 4.46 -13.18 -2.86
CA LEU A 98 4.85 -12.13 -1.89
C LEU A 98 4.59 -12.51 -0.42
N ARG A 99 3.83 -13.58 -0.19
CA ARG A 99 3.54 -14.20 1.12
C ARG A 99 3.50 -15.71 0.96
N SER A 100 3.72 -16.45 2.05
CA SER A 100 3.75 -17.92 2.05
C SER A 100 2.46 -18.61 1.56
N THR A 101 1.31 -17.91 1.54
CA THR A 101 -0.02 -18.46 1.24
C THR A 101 -0.64 -17.98 -0.10
N ASN A 102 0.13 -17.39 -1.00
CA ASN A 102 -0.44 -16.60 -2.10
C ASN A 102 -1.10 -17.44 -3.23
N GLY A 103 -2.25 -16.96 -3.74
CA GLY A 103 -3.08 -17.57 -4.79
C GLY A 103 -4.59 -17.50 -4.47
N ASP A 104 -4.96 -17.91 -3.25
CA ASP A 104 -6.34 -17.85 -2.73
C ASP A 104 -6.67 -16.52 -2.02
N GLU A 105 -5.63 -15.81 -1.56
CA GLU A 105 -5.76 -14.63 -0.70
C GLU A 105 -6.07 -13.33 -1.45
N TYR A 106 -5.78 -13.19 -2.75
CA TYR A 106 -5.98 -11.90 -3.45
C TYR A 106 -7.42 -11.40 -3.32
N ARG A 107 -8.41 -12.29 -3.51
CA ARG A 107 -9.82 -11.93 -3.34
C ARG A 107 -10.15 -11.63 -1.88
N GLN A 108 -9.54 -12.32 -0.93
CA GLN A 108 -9.75 -12.08 0.50
C GLN A 108 -9.16 -10.74 0.93
N THR A 109 -7.93 -10.43 0.54
CA THR A 109 -7.27 -9.13 0.74
C THR A 109 -8.07 -8.03 0.07
N GLN A 110 -8.49 -8.21 -1.18
CA GLN A 110 -9.31 -7.22 -1.88
C GLN A 110 -10.66 -7.01 -1.17
N ASN A 111 -11.36 -8.07 -0.78
CA ASN A 111 -12.62 -7.97 -0.04
C ASN A 111 -12.43 -7.29 1.32
N ARG A 112 -11.32 -7.58 2.02
CA ARG A 112 -10.94 -6.92 3.27
C ARG A 112 -10.68 -5.44 3.06
N LEU A 113 -9.91 -5.05 2.04
CA LEU A 113 -9.66 -3.65 1.71
C LEU A 113 -10.95 -2.89 1.34
N ILE A 114 -11.84 -3.54 0.59
CA ILE A 114 -13.17 -2.98 0.26
C ILE A 114 -14.01 -2.81 1.52
N ALA A 115 -14.02 -3.79 2.43
CA ALA A 115 -14.75 -3.71 3.70
C ALA A 115 -14.22 -2.57 4.57
N ILE A 116 -12.90 -2.49 4.75
CA ILE A 116 -12.24 -1.39 5.45
C ILE A 116 -12.62 -0.03 4.83
N GLY A 117 -12.64 0.07 3.51
CA GLY A 117 -13.05 1.29 2.81
C GLY A 117 -14.54 1.62 2.89
N ARG A 118 -15.41 0.71 3.36
CA ARG A 118 -16.84 0.96 3.57
C ARG A 118 -17.17 1.34 5.02
N ASP A 119 -16.37 0.85 5.98
CA ASP A 119 -16.60 1.03 7.42
C ASP A 119 -16.09 2.40 7.96
N ILE A 120 -15.59 3.28 7.08
CA ILE A 120 -14.93 4.57 7.43
C ILE A 120 -15.79 5.76 7.06
#